data_AF-A0A2S3QK73-F1
#
_entry.id   AF-A0A2S3QK73-F1
#
_cell.length_a   1.000
_cell.length_b   1.000
_cell.length_c   1.000
_cell.angle_alpha   90.00
_cell.angle_beta   90.00
_cell.angle_gamma   90.00
#
_symmetry.space_group_name_H-M   'P 1'
#
loop_
_entity.id
_entity.type
_entity.pdbx_description
1 polymer ?
#
loop_
_entity_poly.entity_id
_entity_poly.type
_entity_poly.pdbx_seq_one_letter_code
_entity_poly.pdbx_strand_id
1 'polypeptide(L)'
;MQAPLHVLVTLRSRVDYVVETDAQGKVTVRKVGLRPIQQDGLEFDLDVVGTLDEDHTLTITKTRCAALSRGVFPEPGAEVATLLRTWLQDGADPLVDDAAMQTLGAWVKAHPVSVPELMRRINAILHTTYQNPRELTQPEFARVMAALTQDTPADPAASA
;
A
#
# COMPACT_ATOMS: atom_id res chain seq x y z
N MET A 1 14.74 0.20 -5.80
CA MET A 1 13.78 1.31 -5.86
C MET A 1 12.51 0.85 -5.17
N GLN A 2 12.02 1.60 -4.18
CA GLN A 2 10.70 1.40 -3.59
C GLN A 2 10.02 2.78 -3.63
N ALA A 3 8.77 2.82 -4.08
CA ALA A 3 7.94 4.02 -4.07
C ALA A 3 6.82 3.82 -3.04
N PRO A 4 6.45 4.83 -2.24
CA PRO A 4 5.40 4.73 -1.22
C PRO A 4 4.00 4.82 -1.86
N LEU A 5 3.71 3.93 -2.81
CA LEU A 5 2.43 3.91 -3.52
C LEU A 5 2.06 2.48 -3.93
N HIS A 6 0.76 2.21 -4.00
CA HIS A 6 0.21 0.99 -4.58
C HIS A 6 -0.40 1.33 -5.95
N VAL A 7 -0.09 0.52 -6.96
CA VAL A 7 -0.64 0.68 -8.31
C VAL A 7 -1.69 -0.39 -8.52
N LEU A 8 -2.93 0.03 -8.75
CA LEU A 8 -4.00 -0.85 -9.21
C LEU A 8 -4.28 -0.52 -10.67
N VAL A 9 -4.19 -1.52 -11.54
CA VAL A 9 -4.38 -1.33 -12.98
C VAL A 9 -5.46 -2.28 -13.47
N THR A 10 -6.36 -1.76 -14.29
CA THR A 10 -7.33 -2.58 -15.04
C THR A 10 -6.98 -2.53 -16.52
N LEU A 11 -7.10 -3.68 -17.16
CA LEU A 11 -6.70 -3.88 -18.54
C LEU A 11 -7.91 -4.50 -19.23
N ARG A 12 -8.35 -3.92 -20.35
CA ARG A 12 -9.42 -4.52 -21.16
C ARG A 12 -8.79 -5.46 -22.18
N SER A 13 -9.16 -6.74 -22.16
CA SER A 13 -8.82 -7.66 -23.25
C SER A 13 -9.48 -7.18 -24.55
N ARG A 14 -8.73 -7.18 -25.66
CA ARG A 14 -9.33 -6.93 -26.98
C ARG A 14 -10.26 -8.09 -27.30
N VAL A 15 -11.44 -7.80 -27.81
CA VAL A 15 -12.43 -8.82 -28.17
C VAL A 15 -12.52 -8.84 -29.68
N ASP A 16 -12.41 -10.02 -30.30
CA ASP A 16 -12.81 -10.24 -31.69
C ASP A 16 -14.09 -11.09 -31.77
N TYR A 17 -14.73 -11.03 -32.93
CA TYR A 17 -15.90 -11.85 -33.24
C TYR A 17 -15.53 -12.83 -34.34
N VAL A 18 -15.58 -14.11 -34.04
CA VAL A 18 -15.38 -15.16 -35.04
C VAL A 18 -16.74 -15.67 -35.47
N VAL A 19 -16.96 -15.69 -36.79
CA VAL A 19 -18.17 -16.19 -37.40
C VAL A 19 -17.91 -17.65 -37.76
N GLU A 20 -18.52 -18.57 -37.01
CA GLU A 20 -18.43 -20.02 -37.28
C GLU A 20 -19.73 -20.48 -37.93
N THR A 21 -19.60 -21.26 -39.00
CA THR A 21 -20.75 -21.93 -39.63
C THR A 21 -20.77 -23.37 -39.14
N ASP A 22 -21.87 -23.79 -38.50
CA ASP A 22 -22.02 -25.16 -38.03
C ASP A 22 -22.15 -26.16 -39.19
N ALA A 23 -22.11 -27.46 -38.89
CA ALA A 23 -22.23 -28.52 -39.89
C ALA A 23 -23.60 -28.54 -40.62
N GLN A 24 -24.60 -27.82 -40.09
CA GLN A 24 -25.92 -27.64 -40.69
C GLN A 24 -26.05 -26.31 -41.47
N GLY A 25 -24.97 -25.53 -41.62
CA GLY A 25 -24.95 -24.28 -42.38
C GLY A 25 -25.44 -23.06 -41.60
N LYS A 26 -25.69 -23.18 -40.28
CA LYS A 26 -26.12 -22.06 -39.44
C LYS A 26 -24.92 -21.24 -39.01
N VAL A 27 -25.02 -19.94 -39.23
CA VAL A 27 -23.99 -18.97 -38.84
C VAL A 27 -24.16 -18.61 -37.36
N THR A 28 -23.14 -18.86 -36.56
CA THR A 28 -23.05 -18.49 -35.14
C THR A 28 -21.88 -17.54 -34.92
N VAL A 29 -22.17 -16.38 -34.34
CA VAL A 29 -21.14 -15.37 -33.99
C VAL A 29 -20.67 -15.66 -32.57
N ARG A 30 -19.42 -16.10 -32.42
CA ARG A 30 -18.80 -16.34 -31.12
C ARG A 30 -17.84 -15.20 -30.78
N LYS A 31 -18.02 -14.63 -29.59
CA LYS A 31 -17.12 -13.61 -29.03
C LYS A 31 -15.85 -14.31 -28.55
N VAL A 32 -14.69 -13.90 -29.04
CA VAL A 32 -13.40 -14.52 -28.72
C VAL A 32 -12.47 -13.45 -28.16
N GLY A 33 -11.92 -13.67 -26.97
CA GLY A 33 -10.91 -12.78 -26.40
C GLY A 33 -9.59 -12.91 -27.18
N LEU A 34 -9.11 -11.81 -27.75
CA LEU A 34 -7.74 -11.68 -28.25
C LEU A 34 -6.81 -11.24 -27.12
N ARG A 35 -5.50 -11.36 -27.37
CA ARG A 35 -4.48 -10.80 -26.49
C ARG A 35 -4.75 -9.30 -26.23
N PRO A 36 -4.57 -8.81 -25.00
CA PRO A 36 -4.62 -7.39 -24.69
C PRO A 36 -3.66 -6.60 -25.60
N ILE A 37 -4.06 -5.41 -26.06
CA ILE A 37 -3.14 -4.50 -26.78
C ILE A 37 -2.25 -3.83 -25.73
N GLN A 38 -1.31 -4.60 -25.18
CA GLN A 38 -0.34 -4.13 -24.19
C GLN A 38 1.03 -4.66 -24.54
N GLN A 39 2.04 -4.02 -23.94
CA GLN A 39 3.41 -4.49 -24.05
C GLN A 39 3.47 -5.93 -23.54
N ASP A 40 4.00 -6.82 -24.37
CA ASP A 40 4.19 -8.23 -24.01
C ASP A 40 4.97 -8.30 -22.69
N GLY A 41 4.43 -9.05 -21.73
CA GLY A 41 5.07 -9.30 -20.46
C GLY A 41 4.73 -8.36 -19.29
N LEU A 42 3.78 -7.42 -19.43
CA LEU A 42 3.32 -6.58 -18.31
C LEU A 42 2.91 -7.40 -17.08
N GLU A 43 2.35 -8.60 -17.30
CA GLU A 43 2.00 -9.54 -16.24
C GLU A 43 3.19 -9.97 -15.37
N PHE A 44 4.43 -9.90 -15.87
CA PHE A 44 5.63 -10.23 -15.09
C PHE A 44 5.99 -9.14 -14.10
N ASP A 45 5.68 -7.88 -14.41
CA ASP A 45 5.95 -6.71 -13.57
C ASP A 45 4.93 -6.53 -12.43
N LEU A 46 3.79 -7.22 -12.51
CA LEU A 46 2.72 -7.16 -11.50
C LEU A 46 2.85 -8.29 -10.48
N ASP A 47 2.65 -7.97 -9.20
CA ASP A 47 2.71 -8.97 -8.13
C ASP A 47 1.45 -9.82 -8.03
N VAL A 48 0.29 -9.26 -8.39
CA VAL A 48 -1.01 -9.93 -8.42
C VAL A 48 -1.66 -9.64 -9.77
N VAL A 49 -2.10 -10.70 -10.45
CA VAL A 49 -2.77 -10.65 -11.75
C VAL A 49 -3.98 -11.58 -11.67
N GLY A 50 -5.11 -11.10 -12.19
CA GLY A 50 -6.31 -11.89 -12.33
C GLY A 50 -7.14 -11.45 -13.53
N THR A 51 -8.07 -12.30 -13.93
CA THR A 51 -9.00 -12.08 -15.02
C THR A 51 -10.40 -11.90 -14.45
N LEU A 52 -11.08 -10.83 -14.84
CA LEU A 52 -12.50 -10.60 -14.54
C LEU A 52 -13.32 -11.01 -15.77
N ASP A 53 -14.26 -11.93 -15.59
CA ASP A 53 -15.15 -12.39 -16.67
C ASP A 53 -16.44 -11.55 -16.79
N GLU A 54 -17.32 -11.96 -17.70
CA GLU A 54 -18.59 -11.26 -17.98
C GLU A 54 -19.59 -11.35 -16.83
N ASP A 55 -19.44 -12.36 -15.95
CA ASP A 55 -20.25 -12.56 -14.75
C ASP A 55 -19.63 -11.85 -13.52
N HIS A 56 -18.68 -10.94 -13.76
CA HIS A 56 -17.94 -10.21 -12.72
C HIS A 56 -17.19 -11.12 -11.75
N THR A 57 -16.77 -12.31 -12.19
CA THR A 57 -15.96 -13.22 -11.37
C THR A 57 -14.48 -12.97 -11.62
N LEU A 58 -13.75 -12.60 -10.56
CA LEU A 58 -12.31 -12.43 -10.57
C LEU A 58 -11.63 -13.77 -10.27
N THR A 59 -10.86 -14.27 -11.24
CA THR A 59 -10.00 -15.45 -11.06
C THR A 59 -8.55 -15.01 -11.02
N ILE A 60 -7.83 -15.37 -9.94
CA ILE A 60 -6.40 -15.06 -9.78
C ILE A 60 -5.56 -16.01 -10.62
N THR A 61 -4.75 -15.46 -11.53
CA THR A 61 -3.88 -16.23 -12.45
C THR A 61 -2.41 -16.22 -12.03
N LYS A 62 -1.96 -15.14 -11.39
CA LYS A 62 -0.61 -15.00 -10.81
C LYS A 62 -0.71 -14.21 -9.51
N THR A 63 0.00 -14.63 -8.46
CA THR A 63 0.06 -13.87 -7.21
C THR A 63 1.32 -14.17 -6.41
N ARG A 64 1.91 -13.14 -5.79
CA ARG A 64 2.87 -13.27 -4.68
C ARG A 64 2.19 -13.24 -3.30
N CYS A 65 0.94 -12.79 -3.23
CA CYS A 65 0.11 -12.87 -2.03
C CYS A 65 -0.41 -14.30 -1.87
N ALA A 66 0.10 -15.02 -0.87
CA ALA A 66 -0.29 -16.40 -0.59
C ALA A 66 -1.79 -16.54 -0.30
N ALA A 67 -2.39 -15.54 0.35
CA ALA A 67 -3.81 -15.52 0.69
C ALA A 67 -4.74 -15.41 -0.53
N LEU A 68 -4.23 -14.96 -1.68
CA LEU A 68 -4.98 -14.89 -2.94
C LEU A 68 -4.70 -16.09 -3.87
N SER A 69 -3.86 -17.05 -3.44
CA SER A 69 -3.48 -18.18 -4.28
C SER A 69 -4.70 -19.01 -4.67
N ARG A 70 -4.89 -19.23 -5.98
CA ARG A 70 -6.04 -19.93 -6.57
C ARG A 70 -7.40 -19.31 -6.22
N GLY A 71 -7.41 -18.02 -5.84
CA GLY A 71 -8.63 -17.31 -5.47
C GLY A 71 -9.58 -17.13 -6.65
N VAL A 72 -10.87 -17.34 -6.38
CA VAL A 72 -11.99 -17.07 -7.30
C VAL A 72 -13.03 -16.30 -6.50
N PHE A 73 -13.32 -15.08 -6.93
CA PHE A 73 -14.13 -14.11 -6.20
C PHE A 73 -15.25 -13.58 -7.11
N PRO A 74 -16.50 -14.02 -6.94
CA PRO A 74 -17.64 -13.42 -7.63
C PRO A 74 -17.93 -12.04 -7.05
N GLU A 75 -18.12 -11.03 -7.92
CA GLU A 75 -18.31 -9.63 -7.52
C GLU A 75 -17.26 -9.15 -6.49
N PRO A 76 -15.96 -9.20 -6.85
CA PRO A 76 -14.87 -8.98 -5.90
C PRO A 76 -14.98 -7.61 -5.24
N GLY A 77 -14.97 -7.60 -3.90
CA GLY A 77 -15.15 -6.39 -3.11
C GLY A 77 -14.23 -6.29 -1.90
N ALA A 78 -14.81 -5.94 -0.75
CA ALA A 78 -14.08 -5.66 0.48
C ALA A 78 -13.20 -6.84 0.95
N GLU A 79 -13.59 -8.08 0.66
CA GLU A 79 -12.81 -9.27 1.00
C GLU A 79 -11.44 -9.28 0.31
N VAL A 80 -11.39 -9.04 -1.00
CA VAL A 80 -10.13 -9.01 -1.77
C VAL A 80 -9.28 -7.84 -1.32
N ALA A 81 -9.90 -6.66 -1.10
CA ALA A 81 -9.20 -5.48 -0.61
C ALA A 81 -8.58 -5.72 0.78
N THR A 82 -9.27 -6.44 1.66
CA THR A 82 -8.76 -6.77 3.00
C THR A 82 -7.58 -7.73 2.93
N LEU A 83 -7.66 -8.77 2.08
CA LEU A 83 -6.55 -9.70 1.87
C LEU A 83 -5.30 -8.99 1.33
N LEU A 84 -5.49 -8.12 0.32
CA LEU A 84 -4.40 -7.31 -0.23
C LEU A 84 -3.81 -6.35 0.80
N ARG A 85 -4.66 -5.63 1.54
CA ARG A 85 -4.21 -4.69 2.57
C ARG A 85 -3.39 -5.39 3.65
N THR A 86 -3.87 -6.51 4.17
CA THR A 86 -3.16 -7.28 5.20
C THR A 86 -1.81 -7.75 4.67
N TRP A 87 -1.75 -8.25 3.44
CA TRP A 87 -0.49 -8.70 2.83
C TRP A 87 0.49 -7.55 2.56
N LEU A 88 0.00 -6.39 2.09
CA LEU A 88 0.83 -5.20 1.84
C LEU A 88 1.34 -4.55 3.13
N GLN A 89 0.66 -4.77 4.25
CA GLN A 89 1.08 -4.34 5.58
C GLN A 89 1.95 -5.37 6.30
N ASP A 90 2.07 -6.59 5.74
CA ASP A 90 2.92 -7.62 6.32
C ASP A 90 4.40 -7.21 6.21
N GLY A 91 5.08 -7.17 7.35
CA GLY A 91 6.43 -6.63 7.48
C GLY A 91 6.53 -5.11 7.66
N ALA A 92 5.41 -4.38 7.79
CA ALA A 92 5.45 -3.00 8.27
C ALA A 92 5.80 -2.97 9.76
N ASP A 93 6.73 -2.08 10.13
CA ASP A 93 7.07 -1.90 11.54
C ASP A 93 5.83 -1.45 12.32
N PRO A 94 5.61 -2.00 13.54
CA PRO A 94 4.44 -1.67 14.33
C PRO A 94 4.43 -0.17 14.66
N LEU A 95 3.25 0.44 14.62
CA LEU A 95 3.07 1.82 15.08
C LEU A 95 3.37 1.92 16.58
N VAL A 96 3.71 3.13 17.00
CA VAL A 96 3.90 3.47 18.42
C VAL A 96 2.66 3.15 19.24
N ASP A 97 2.89 2.60 20.44
CA ASP A 97 1.86 2.28 21.41
C ASP A 97 1.64 3.43 22.42
N ASP A 98 0.73 3.21 23.36
CA ASP A 98 0.41 4.22 24.38
C ASP A 98 1.60 4.49 25.33
N ALA A 99 2.48 3.51 25.55
CA ALA A 99 3.67 3.68 26.38
C ALA A 99 4.69 4.62 25.70
N ALA A 100 4.90 4.47 24.40
CA ALA A 100 5.70 5.38 23.60
C ALA A 100 5.13 6.81 23.63
N MET A 101 3.80 6.97 23.50
CA MET A 101 3.15 8.28 23.60
C MET A 101 3.28 8.93 24.98
N GLN A 102 3.20 8.15 26.06
CA GLN A 102 3.48 8.63 27.41
C GLN A 102 4.92 9.11 27.56
N THR A 103 5.88 8.37 26.99
CA THR A 103 7.30 8.73 26.99
C THR A 103 7.54 10.04 26.25
N LEU A 104 6.93 10.21 25.08
CA LEU A 104 6.99 11.47 24.33
C LEU A 104 6.36 12.63 25.11
N GLY A 105 5.19 12.39 25.72
CA GLY A 105 4.50 13.39 26.54
C GLY A 105 5.32 13.82 27.75
N ALA A 106 6.02 12.90 28.41
CA ALA A 106 6.93 13.22 29.50
C ALA A 106 8.11 14.10 29.02
N TRP A 107 8.65 13.81 27.84
CA TRP A 107 9.73 14.62 27.26
C TRP A 107 9.26 16.04 26.90
N VAL A 108 8.08 16.19 26.28
CA VAL A 108 7.47 17.50 25.96
C VAL A 108 7.14 18.30 27.22
N LYS A 109 6.77 17.61 28.32
CA LYS A 109 6.56 18.29 29.60
C LYS A 109 7.87 18.82 30.19
N ALA A 110 8.98 18.11 30.01
CA ALA A 110 10.31 18.53 30.46
C ALA A 110 10.93 19.61 29.54
N HIS A 111 10.56 19.63 28.26
CA HIS A 111 11.03 20.59 27.27
C HIS A 111 9.83 21.26 26.62
N PRO A 112 9.46 22.50 27.01
CA PRO A 112 8.24 23.16 26.56
C PRO A 112 8.33 23.56 25.07
N VAL A 113 8.20 22.57 24.19
CA VAL A 113 8.07 22.73 22.75
C VAL A 113 6.60 22.66 22.35
N SER A 114 6.20 23.45 21.37
CA SER A 114 4.85 23.37 20.82
C SER A 114 4.69 22.10 19.97
N VAL A 115 3.47 21.57 19.88
CA VAL A 115 3.19 20.38 19.04
C VAL A 115 3.60 20.59 17.57
N PRO A 116 3.34 21.75 16.93
CA PRO A 116 3.83 22.00 15.57
C PRO A 116 5.35 21.96 15.45
N GLU A 117 6.07 22.51 16.44
CA GLU A 117 7.53 22.49 16.46
C GLU A 117 8.09 21.08 16.67
N LEU A 118 7.47 20.30 17.56
CA LEU A 118 7.80 18.88 17.75
C LEU A 118 7.61 18.10 16.44
N MET A 119 6.48 18.26 15.76
CA MET A 119 6.22 17.60 14.49
C MET A 119 7.20 18.03 13.41
N ARG A 120 7.57 19.31 13.36
CA ARG A 120 8.60 19.82 12.44
C ARG A 120 9.94 19.13 12.68
N ARG A 121 10.34 18.94 13.94
CA ARG A 121 11.59 18.22 14.30
C ARG A 121 11.53 16.75 13.92
N ILE A 122 10.43 16.06 14.25
CA ILE A 122 10.22 14.64 13.92
C ILE A 122 10.32 14.44 12.40
N ASN A 123 9.59 15.25 11.63
CA ASN A 123 9.59 15.18 10.17
C ASN A 123 10.95 15.53 9.57
N ALA A 124 11.72 16.43 10.20
CA ALA A 124 13.08 16.74 9.79
C ALA A 124 14.07 15.58 10.05
N ILE A 125 13.93 14.86 11.17
CA ILE A 125 14.76 13.70 11.54
C ILE A 125 14.49 12.51 10.61
N LEU A 126 13.22 12.28 10.29
CA LEU A 126 12.79 11.09 9.55
C LEU A 126 12.65 11.33 8.04
N HIS A 127 12.73 12.59 7.59
CA HIS A 127 12.41 13.00 6.22
C HIS A 127 10.99 12.59 5.80
N THR A 128 10.03 12.72 6.72
CA THR A 128 8.63 12.37 6.53
C THR A 128 7.73 13.61 6.57
N THR A 129 6.42 13.42 6.35
CA THR A 129 5.40 14.48 6.41
C THR A 129 4.25 14.08 7.34
N TYR A 130 4.57 13.45 8.47
CA TYR A 130 3.55 13.02 9.43
C TYR A 130 2.84 14.23 10.03
N GLN A 131 1.54 14.06 10.27
CA GLN A 131 0.70 15.08 10.90
C GLN A 131 0.51 14.79 12.40
N ASN A 132 0.69 13.54 12.81
CA ASN A 132 0.50 13.07 14.17
C ASN A 132 1.66 12.18 14.62
N PRO A 133 2.18 12.33 15.86
CA PRO A 133 3.21 11.43 16.39
C PRO A 133 2.81 9.96 16.42
N ARG A 134 1.50 9.63 16.38
CA ARG A 134 1.01 8.25 16.29
C ARG A 134 1.26 7.56 14.96
N GLU A 135 1.64 8.31 13.93
CA GLU A 135 2.04 7.74 12.64
C GLU A 135 3.46 7.16 12.67
N LEU A 136 4.23 7.40 13.75
CA LEU A 136 5.55 6.82 13.95
C LEU A 136 5.47 5.31 14.12
N THR A 137 6.43 4.62 13.53
CA THR A 137 6.74 3.23 13.88
C THR A 137 7.60 3.17 15.16
N GLN A 138 7.59 2.05 15.87
CA GLN A 138 8.42 1.83 17.06
C GLN A 138 9.93 2.07 16.82
N PRO A 139 10.56 1.58 15.72
CA PRO A 139 11.97 1.88 15.46
C PRO A 139 12.22 3.36 15.13
N GLU A 140 11.31 4.02 14.41
CA GLU A 140 11.40 5.46 14.17
C GLU A 140 11.29 6.26 15.47
N PHE A 141 10.39 5.85 16.37
CA PHE A 141 10.24 6.46 17.69
C PHE A 141 11.53 6.37 18.51
N ALA A 142 12.18 5.20 18.54
CA ALA A 142 13.46 5.04 19.22
C ALA A 142 14.53 5.98 18.64
N ARG A 143 14.59 6.12 17.31
CA ARG A 143 15.50 7.05 16.62
C ARG A 143 15.18 8.51 16.95
N VAL A 144 13.91 8.89 16.95
CA VAL A 144 13.44 10.23 17.29
C VAL A 144 13.80 10.58 18.72
N MET A 145 13.51 9.70 19.69
CA MET A 145 13.85 9.95 21.10
C MET A 145 15.36 10.06 21.32
N ALA A 146 16.16 9.24 20.65
CA ALA A 146 17.62 9.34 20.69
C ALA A 146 18.12 10.69 20.12
N ALA A 147 17.53 11.16 19.01
CA ALA A 147 17.89 12.45 18.42
C ALA A 147 17.44 13.63 19.29
N LEU A 148 16.20 13.62 19.81
CA LEU A 148 15.66 14.67 20.67
C LEU A 148 16.41 14.82 22.00
N THR A 149 17.00 13.75 22.52
CA THR A 149 17.82 13.80 23.73
C THR A 149 19.23 14.33 23.49
N GLN A 150 19.77 14.15 22.28
CA GLN A 150 21.06 14.72 21.86
C GLN A 150 20.95 16.21 21.50
N ASP A 151 19.80 16.63 20.97
CA ASP A 151 19.53 18.00 20.53
C ASP A 151 18.87 18.86 21.65
N THR A 152 19.47 18.81 22.84
CA THR A 152 19.06 19.67 23.95
C THR A 152 19.46 21.11 23.60
N PRO A 153 18.55 22.09 23.55
CA PRO A 153 18.93 23.47 23.30
C PRO A 153 19.86 23.93 24.43
N ALA A 154 21.02 24.47 24.07
CA ALA A 154 21.81 25.26 24.99
C ALA A 154 20.93 26.36 25.56
N ASP A 155 20.88 26.45 26.88
CA ASP A 155 20.13 27.41 27.65
C ASP A 155 20.27 28.84 27.07
N PRO A 156 19.20 29.49 26.58
CA PRO A 156 19.27 30.87 26.14
C PRO A 156 19.49 31.84 27.31
N ALA A 157 19.46 31.39 28.57
CA ALA A 157 19.73 32.21 29.75
C ALA A 157 21.22 32.26 30.18
N ALA A 158 22.14 31.64 29.43
CA ALA A 158 23.58 31.70 29.73
C ALA A 158 24.33 32.89 29.07
N SER A 159 23.63 33.83 28.43
CA SER A 159 24.24 35.07 27.94
C SER A 159 23.27 36.25 27.93
N ALA A 160 23.01 36.84 29.11
CA ALA A 160 22.79 38.27 29.32
C ALA A 160 22.63 38.57 30.81
#